data_AF-A0A537G078-F1
#
_entry.id   AF-A0A537G078-F1
#
_cell.length_a   1.000
_cell.length_b   1.000
_cell.length_c   1.000
_cell.angle_alpha   90.00
_cell.angle_beta   90.00
_cell.angle_gamma   90.00
#
_symmetry.space_group_name_H-M   'P 1'
#
loop_
_entity.id
_entity.type
_entity.pdbx_description
1 polymer ?
#
loop_
_entity_poly.entity_id
_entity_poly.type
_entity_poly.pdbx_seq_one_letter_code
_entity_poly.pdbx_strand_id
1 'polypeptide(L)'
;MHDNSVSSGDTYLQGLVGQILISTTFKTKRCLLMLWWDEYDPAPDLFTGSTVKGGLVSVNSYDHYSVLKLLEVGWNLGNLGKNDLTAQPMTEIIR
;
A
#
# COMPACT_ATOMS: atom_id res chain seq x y z
N MET A 1 -10.38 -10.38 -10.22
CA MET A 1 -9.53 -11.05 -9.23
C MET A 1 -10.32 -11.64 -8.07
N HIS A 2 -11.59 -11.25 -7.87
CA HIS A 2 -12.55 -11.98 -7.03
C HIS A 2 -13.45 -12.88 -7.91
N ASP A 3 -14.20 -12.31 -8.87
CA ASP A 3 -15.11 -13.04 -9.78
C ASP A 3 -14.62 -13.14 -11.23
N ASN A 4 -13.31 -12.90 -11.45
CA ASN A 4 -12.67 -13.01 -12.77
C ASN A 4 -11.16 -13.27 -12.60
N SER A 5 -10.48 -13.66 -13.67
CA SER A 5 -9.08 -14.04 -13.69
C SER A 5 -8.12 -12.97 -13.15
N VAL A 6 -6.95 -13.44 -12.71
CA VAL A 6 -5.78 -12.60 -12.40
C VAL A 6 -5.41 -11.72 -13.60
N SER A 7 -5.39 -12.29 -14.82
CA SER A 7 -5.05 -11.56 -16.04
C SER A 7 -5.99 -10.38 -16.35
N SER A 8 -7.27 -10.50 -16.01
CA SER A 8 -8.22 -9.40 -16.16
C SER A 8 -7.92 -8.26 -15.19
N GLY A 9 -7.54 -8.60 -13.95
CA GLY A 9 -7.07 -7.60 -12.97
C GLY A 9 -5.77 -6.93 -13.39
N ASP A 10 -4.82 -7.70 -13.90
CA ASP A 10 -3.54 -7.20 -14.41
C ASP A 10 -3.73 -6.20 -15.56
N THR A 11 -4.62 -6.53 -16.51
CA THR A 11 -4.98 -5.63 -17.62
C THR A 11 -5.55 -4.31 -17.11
N TYR A 12 -6.42 -4.37 -16.10
CA TYR A 12 -6.99 -3.17 -15.48
C TYR A 12 -5.91 -2.32 -14.78
N LEU A 13 -5.06 -2.95 -13.98
CA LEU A 13 -3.97 -2.27 -13.27
C LEU A 13 -2.97 -1.65 -14.23
N GLN A 14 -2.62 -2.31 -15.34
CA GLN A 14 -1.71 -1.75 -16.35
C GLN A 14 -2.19 -0.40 -16.88
N GLY A 15 -3.49 -0.24 -17.12
CA GLY A 15 -4.09 1.02 -17.53
C GLY A 15 -4.08 2.07 -16.42
N LEU A 16 -4.66 1.74 -15.25
CA LEU A 16 -4.84 2.69 -14.15
C LEU A 16 -3.51 3.11 -13.52
N VAL A 17 -2.66 2.14 -13.14
CA VAL A 17 -1.37 2.40 -12.50
C VAL A 17 -0.48 3.19 -13.45
N GLY A 18 -0.46 2.85 -14.74
CA GLY A 18 0.25 3.61 -15.76
C GLY A 18 -0.13 5.10 -15.76
N GLN A 19 -1.43 5.41 -15.73
CA GLN A 19 -1.93 6.79 -15.67
C GLN A 19 -1.54 7.52 -14.39
N ILE A 20 -1.60 6.85 -13.23
CA ILE A 20 -1.17 7.42 -11.94
C ILE A 20 0.32 7.76 -11.98
N LEU A 21 1.17 6.83 -12.44
CA LEU A 21 2.63 7.00 -12.46
C LEU A 21 3.09 8.12 -13.41
N ILE A 22 2.36 8.37 -14.50
CA ILE A 22 2.70 9.47 -15.43
C ILE A 22 2.14 10.83 -15.01
N SER A 23 1.23 10.87 -14.03
CA SER A 23 0.55 12.09 -13.60
C SER A 23 1.53 13.13 -13.03
N THR A 24 1.20 14.41 -13.21
CA THR A 24 2.00 15.53 -12.66
C THR A 24 2.15 15.42 -11.15
N THR A 25 1.09 15.03 -10.44
CA THR A 25 1.11 14.87 -8.98
C THR A 25 2.14 13.81 -8.57
N PHE A 26 2.08 12.61 -9.15
CA PHE A 26 2.99 11.53 -8.77
C PHE A 26 4.45 11.81 -9.14
N LYS A 27 4.69 12.55 -10.24
CA LYS A 27 6.03 12.96 -10.68
C LYS A 27 6.64 14.11 -9.87
N THR A 28 5.83 15.02 -9.34
CA THR A 28 6.33 16.29 -8.76
C THR A 28 6.14 16.40 -7.26
N LYS A 29 5.38 15.48 -6.64
CA LYS A 29 5.09 15.49 -5.21
C LYS A 29 5.63 14.23 -4.53
N ARG A 30 5.68 14.28 -3.20
CA ARG A 30 5.94 13.13 -2.35
C ARG A 30 4.68 12.27 -2.33
N CYS A 31 4.72 11.13 -3.03
CA CYS A 31 3.57 10.24 -3.18
C CYS A 31 3.97 8.80 -2.90
N LEU A 32 3.01 8.06 -2.35
CA LEU A 32 3.01 6.62 -2.18
C LEU A 32 1.74 6.10 -2.87
N LEU A 33 1.91 5.06 -3.69
CA LEU A 33 0.84 4.26 -4.26
C LEU A 33 0.90 2.88 -3.59
N MET A 34 -0.24 2.44 -3.05
CA MET A 34 -0.42 1.13 -2.45
C MET A 34 -1.39 0.33 -3.31
N LEU A 35 -1.00 -0.90 -3.67
CA LEU A 35 -1.92 -1.92 -4.12
C LEU A 35 -2.22 -2.81 -2.92
N TRP A 36 -3.50 -2.92 -2.59
CA TRP A 36 -4.04 -3.57 -1.41
C TRP A 36 -5.24 -4.41 -1.82
N TRP A 37 -5.42 -5.55 -1.14
CA TRP A 37 -6.51 -6.48 -1.38
C TRP A 37 -7.32 -6.66 -0.11
N ASP A 38 -8.64 -6.77 -0.26
CA ASP A 38 -9.58 -6.89 0.85
C ASP A 38 -9.70 -8.32 1.38
N GLU A 39 -9.49 -9.34 0.52
CA GLU A 39 -9.59 -10.77 0.87
C GLU A 39 -8.55 -11.62 0.08
N TYR A 40 -8.39 -12.90 0.50
CA TYR A 40 -7.43 -13.94 0.06
C TYR A 40 -6.05 -13.93 0.72
N ASP A 41 -5.54 -15.12 1.08
CA ASP A 41 -4.30 -15.29 1.83
C ASP A 41 -3.36 -16.33 1.16
N PRO A 42 -2.14 -15.95 0.74
CA PRO A 42 -1.54 -14.61 0.87
C PRO A 42 -1.90 -13.69 -0.29
N ALA A 43 -2.54 -12.55 0.00
CA ALA A 43 -2.58 -11.41 -0.89
C ALA A 43 -1.34 -10.53 -0.66
N PRO A 44 -0.59 -10.17 -1.72
CA PRO A 44 0.59 -9.34 -1.57
C PRO A 44 0.19 -7.87 -1.45
N ASP A 45 0.68 -7.16 -0.44
CA ASP A 45 0.63 -5.69 -0.43
C ASP A 45 1.85 -5.14 -1.18
N LEU A 46 1.63 -4.25 -2.15
CA LEU A 46 2.69 -3.60 -2.92
C LEU A 46 2.68 -2.10 -2.71
N PHE A 47 3.87 -1.55 -2.49
CA PHE A 47 4.07 -0.11 -2.32
C PHE A 47 5.06 0.41 -3.36
N THR A 48 4.76 1.57 -3.93
CA THR A 48 5.69 2.28 -4.83
C THR A 48 5.54 3.79 -4.71
N GLY A 49 6.56 4.53 -5.15
CA GLY A 49 6.54 5.99 -5.16
C GLY A 49 7.83 6.61 -4.64
N SER A 50 7.89 7.94 -4.64
CA SER A 50 9.08 8.70 -4.28
C SER A 50 9.46 8.54 -2.80
N THR A 51 8.47 8.26 -1.95
CA THR A 51 8.66 8.06 -0.50
C THR A 51 8.90 6.62 -0.09
N VAL A 52 8.80 5.65 -1.01
CA VAL A 52 8.90 4.21 -0.72
C VAL A 52 10.32 3.70 -0.96
N LYS A 53 10.82 2.84 -0.07
CA LYS A 53 12.10 2.14 -0.24
C LYS A 53 11.98 1.10 -1.35
N GLY A 54 12.58 1.39 -2.50
CA GLY A 54 12.61 0.46 -3.64
C GLY A 54 13.39 -0.82 -3.33
N GLY A 55 12.90 -1.96 -3.83
CA GLY A 55 13.54 -3.28 -3.70
C GLY A 55 13.37 -3.95 -2.33
N LEU A 56 12.63 -3.35 -1.41
CA LEU A 56 12.31 -3.97 -0.12
C LEU A 56 11.28 -5.08 -0.31
N VAL A 57 11.58 -6.25 0.24
CA VAL A 57 10.61 -7.33 0.49
C VAL A 57 10.62 -7.54 2.00
N SER A 58 9.51 -7.23 2.67
CA SER A 58 9.43 -7.40 4.12
C SER A 58 9.36 -8.88 4.49
N VAL A 59 9.97 -9.21 5.63
CA VAL A 59 9.84 -10.52 6.29
C VAL A 59 8.95 -10.46 7.53
N ASN A 60 8.44 -9.27 7.88
CA ASN A 60 7.54 -9.06 8.98
C ASN A 60 6.12 -9.44 8.58
N SER A 61 5.32 -9.90 9.55
CA SER A 61 3.90 -10.14 9.35
C SER A 61 3.10 -8.89 9.65
N TYR A 62 2.29 -8.47 8.68
CA TYR A 62 1.38 -7.34 8.79
C TYR A 62 -0.04 -7.81 8.54
N ASP A 63 -0.98 -7.13 9.19
CA ASP A 63 -2.42 -7.29 8.96
C ASP A 63 -3.00 -6.03 8.31
N HIS A 64 -4.28 -6.04 7.96
CA HIS A 64 -4.93 -4.87 7.34
C HIS A 64 -4.91 -3.62 8.25
N TYR A 65 -4.85 -3.80 9.57
CA TYR A 65 -4.76 -2.69 10.51
C TYR A 65 -3.38 -2.01 10.48
N SER A 66 -2.34 -2.73 10.04
CA SER A 66 -1.00 -2.20 9.86
C SER A 66 -0.93 -1.11 8.78
N VAL A 67 -1.84 -1.15 7.80
CA VAL A 67 -2.01 -0.07 6.79
C VAL A 67 -2.53 1.20 7.46
N LEU A 68 -3.61 1.09 8.25
CA LEU A 68 -4.14 2.23 9.00
C LEU A 68 -3.08 2.78 9.95
N LYS A 69 -2.34 1.89 10.63
CA LYS A 69 -1.27 2.28 11.55
C LYS A 69 -0.14 3.05 10.88
N LEU A 70 0.23 2.67 9.65
CA LEU A 70 1.19 3.42 8.84
C LEU A 70 0.70 4.85 8.57
N LEU A 71 -0.57 5.06 8.24
CA LEU A 71 -1.13 6.39 7.98
C LEU A 71 -1.17 7.24 9.25
N GLU A 72 -1.58 6.65 10.37
CA GLU A 72 -1.60 7.31 11.68
C GLU A 72 -0.21 7.83 12.04
N VAL A 73 0.81 6.97 11.94
CA VAL A 73 2.19 7.34 12.25
C VAL A 73 2.74 8.33 11.22
N GLY A 74 2.49 8.11 9.93
CA GLY A 74 3.01 8.94 8.84
C GLY A 74 2.51 10.38 8.85
N TRP A 75 1.29 10.63 9.31
CA TRP A 75 0.71 11.97 9.43
C TRP A 75 0.60 12.49 10.87
N ASN A 76 1.16 11.77 11.84
CA ASN A 76 1.07 12.12 13.26
C ASN A 76 -0.40 12.31 13.73
N LEU A 77 -1.26 11.37 13.36
CA LEU A 77 -2.66 11.30 13.77
C LEU A 77 -2.83 10.45 15.03
N GLY A 78 -3.97 10.61 15.70
CA GLY A 78 -4.40 9.70 16.77
C GLY A 78 -4.87 8.35 16.22
N ASN A 79 -5.03 7.39 17.12
CA ASN A 79 -5.58 6.06 16.82
C ASN A 79 -7.11 6.04 17.02
N LEU A 80 -7.79 5.06 16.45
CA LEU A 80 -9.22 4.81 16.59
C LEU A 80 -9.58 3.92 17.80
N GLY A 81 -8.58 3.44 18.54
CA GLY A 81 -8.75 2.65 19.75
C GLY A 81 -9.30 1.24 19.51
N LYS A 82 -9.12 0.70 18.30
CA LYS A 82 -9.53 -0.66 17.91
C LYS A 82 -8.27 -1.48 17.61
N ASN A 83 -8.30 -2.24 16.53
CA ASN A 83 -7.21 -3.15 16.16
C ASN A 83 -5.96 -2.40 15.67
N ASP A 84 -6.11 -1.14 15.25
CA ASP A 84 -5.05 -0.17 14.97
C ASP A 84 -4.20 0.19 16.21
N LEU A 85 -4.73 -0.01 17.42
CA LEU A 85 -3.99 0.30 18.64
C LEU A 85 -2.74 -0.60 18.80
N THR A 86 -2.86 -1.88 18.45
CA THR A 86 -1.81 -2.89 18.61
C THR A 86 -1.16 -3.33 17.30
N ALA A 87 -1.68 -2.87 16.15
CA ALA A 87 -1.11 -3.15 14.84
C ALA A 87 0.33 -2.65 14.72
N GLN A 88 1.15 -3.35 13.93
CA GLN A 88 2.53 -2.95 13.68
C GLN A 88 2.58 -1.91 12.56
N PRO A 89 3.20 -0.74 12.76
CA PRO A 89 3.37 0.21 11.67
C PRO A 89 4.35 -0.34 10.63
N MET A 90 3.98 -0.30 9.35
CA MET A 90 4.86 -0.65 8.22
C MET A 90 5.91 0.44 7.92
N THR A 91 6.47 1.12 8.92
CA THR A 91 7.37 2.27 8.71
C THR A 91 8.66 1.92 7.97
N GLU A 92 9.05 0.65 7.95
CA GLU A 92 10.24 0.18 7.22
C GLU A 92 10.16 0.41 5.70
N ILE A 93 8.95 0.55 5.15
CA ILE A 93 8.70 0.78 3.72
C ILE A 93 8.99 2.23 3.30
N ILE A 94 9.06 3.16 4.26
CA ILE A 94 9.24 4.60 4.00
C ILE A 94 10.73 4.96 3.99
N ARG A 95 11.12 5.90 3.12
CA ARG A 95 12.45 6.53 3.06
C ARG A 95 12.59 7.72 3.98
#